data_AF-A0A7R9FMK9-F1
#
_entry.id   AF-A0A7R9FMK9-F1
#
_cell.length_a   1.000
_cell.length_b   1.000
_cell.length_c   1.000
_cell.angle_alpha   90.00
_cell.angle_beta   90.00
_cell.angle_gamma   90.00
#
_symmetry.space_group_name_H-M   'P 1'
#
loop_
_entity.id
_entity.type
_entity.pdbx_description
1 polymer ?
#
loop_
_entity_poly.entity_id
_entity_poly.type
_entity_poly.pdbx_seq_one_letter_code
_entity_poly.pdbx_strand_id
1 'polypeptide(L)'
;YTKHGALKDQTDCAPNNGYYFLPLYDKGEYILKIDPPTGWKFEPFEVNLNVDGSTDLCSKGLDINFAFKGFSVFGKVVSAGSTVGPKGVKIALHSDTTSKPIQEVLTSMDGDFTFAPILQGKYEIVASHSFWKFSKNTTSVHLVKGNVHIGVGELVVAGYDVSGLVTSEEEPFEGVSFVLFHTDMVHSQLTSNYVGCDNKSLNGFKTNEKPICHVTSDEKGIFRFLSLPPVVLSNFCKKKMAHLKEHHMGIRFCFQQGKTSLETTGTLNVKGFSVRGRVAMHPDGPGLEGASILLDGYLKSYTQADGVFLLENMQPGTFTLQIQASE
;
A
#
# COMPACT_ATOMS: atom_id res chain seq x y z
N TYR A 1 -40.90 -3.06 19.63
CA TYR A 1 -41.21 -3.91 18.45
C TYR A 1 -41.87 -5.21 18.91
N THR A 2 -42.73 -5.82 18.11
CA THR A 2 -43.12 -7.23 18.29
C THR A 2 -41.96 -8.15 17.91
N LYS A 3 -42.00 -9.43 18.32
CA LYS A 3 -41.02 -10.43 17.88
C LYS A 3 -40.93 -10.59 16.35
N HIS A 4 -42.01 -10.29 15.64
CA HIS A 4 -42.08 -10.30 14.18
C HIS A 4 -41.54 -9.01 13.53
N GLY A 5 -40.99 -8.07 14.31
CA GLY A 5 -40.36 -6.85 13.80
C GLY A 5 -41.31 -5.68 13.53
N ALA A 6 -42.59 -5.76 13.93
CA ALA A 6 -43.50 -4.62 13.80
C ALA A 6 -43.24 -3.58 14.90
N LEU A 7 -43.04 -2.32 14.53
CA LEU A 7 -42.98 -1.22 15.49
C LEU A 7 -44.34 -1.08 16.18
N LYS A 8 -44.35 -1.01 17.51
CA LYS A 8 -45.57 -0.87 18.30
C LYS A 8 -45.75 0.56 18.78
N ASP A 9 -44.69 1.10 19.38
CA ASP A 9 -44.66 2.47 19.88
C ASP A 9 -43.19 2.92 19.99
N GLN A 10 -42.96 4.23 20.09
CA GLN A 10 -41.66 4.86 20.29
C GLN A 10 -41.78 6.11 21.17
N THR A 11 -40.71 6.45 21.88
CA THR A 11 -40.65 7.63 22.73
C THR A 11 -39.23 8.16 22.77
N ASP A 12 -39.09 9.46 23.03
CA ASP A 12 -37.78 10.10 23.21
C ASP A 12 -37.37 10.06 24.69
N CYS A 13 -36.07 9.93 24.93
CA CYS A 13 -35.51 10.05 26.27
C CYS A 13 -35.54 11.51 26.74
N ALA A 14 -35.86 11.72 28.01
CA ALA A 14 -35.81 13.02 28.64
C ALA A 14 -34.36 13.58 28.59
N PRO A 15 -34.15 14.82 28.12
CA PRO A 15 -32.81 15.35 27.82
C PRO A 15 -31.84 15.41 29.01
N ASN A 16 -32.36 15.56 30.24
CA ASN A 16 -31.54 15.89 31.40
C ASN A 16 -31.15 14.67 32.24
N ASN A 17 -31.93 13.59 32.18
CA ASN A 17 -31.75 12.43 33.05
C ASN A 17 -31.88 11.09 32.30
N GLY A 18 -32.19 11.11 31.00
CA GLY A 18 -32.27 9.92 30.15
C GLY A 18 -33.47 9.02 30.43
N TYR A 19 -34.39 9.42 31.32
CA TYR A 19 -35.60 8.65 31.58
C TYR A 19 -36.52 8.67 30.37
N TYR A 20 -37.20 7.56 30.12
CA TYR A 20 -38.17 7.41 29.05
C TYR A 20 -39.42 6.75 29.60
N PHE A 21 -40.55 7.01 28.96
CA PHE A 21 -41.81 6.36 29.30
C PHE A 21 -42.46 5.85 28.03
N LEU A 22 -42.63 4.53 27.95
CA LEU A 22 -43.25 3.85 26.82
C LEU A 22 -44.39 2.97 27.35
N PRO A 23 -45.66 3.35 27.13
CA PRO A 23 -46.78 2.58 27.64
C PRO A 23 -46.91 1.23 26.91
N LEU A 24 -47.19 0.17 27.65
CA LEU A 24 -47.48 -1.18 27.13
C LEU A 24 -48.83 -1.64 27.69
N TYR A 25 -49.79 -1.87 26.81
CA TYR A 25 -51.17 -2.24 27.18
C TYR A 25 -51.44 -3.74 27.10
N ASP A 26 -50.81 -4.43 26.15
CA ASP A 26 -51.05 -5.84 25.86
C ASP A 26 -49.94 -6.72 26.41
N LYS A 27 -50.32 -7.86 27.01
CA LYS A 27 -49.39 -8.93 27.38
C LYS A 27 -48.76 -9.55 26.13
N GLY A 28 -47.52 -10.01 26.24
CA GLY A 28 -46.84 -10.71 25.15
C GLY A 28 -45.33 -10.49 25.09
N GLU A 29 -44.74 -10.97 24.01
CA GLU A 29 -43.30 -10.87 23.76
C GLU A 29 -42.96 -9.65 22.88
N TYR A 30 -42.08 -8.81 23.39
CA TYR A 30 -41.63 -7.58 22.75
C TYR A 30 -40.10 -7.49 22.73
N ILE A 31 -39.60 -6.65 21.83
CA ILE A 31 -38.20 -6.24 21.79
C ILE A 31 -38.16 -4.72 21.95
N LEU A 32 -37.61 -4.26 23.08
CA LEU A 32 -37.32 -2.85 23.32
C LEU A 32 -35.94 -2.55 22.77
N LYS A 33 -35.82 -1.53 21.92
CA LYS A 33 -34.57 -1.12 21.28
C LYS A 33 -34.38 0.37 21.47
N ILE A 34 -33.14 0.81 21.58
CA ILE A 34 -32.80 2.23 21.53
C ILE A 34 -32.38 2.61 20.11
N ASP A 35 -32.60 3.87 19.75
CA ASP A 35 -32.10 4.47 18.51
C ASP A 35 -31.25 5.70 18.86
N PRO A 36 -30.00 5.50 19.32
CA PRO A 36 -29.16 6.60 19.73
C PRO A 36 -28.56 7.32 18.51
N PRO A 37 -28.09 8.57 18.67
CA PRO A 37 -27.38 9.27 17.62
C PRO A 37 -26.25 8.39 17.05
N THR A 38 -26.02 8.47 15.74
CA THR A 38 -24.97 7.70 15.06
C THR A 38 -23.67 7.79 15.84
N GLY A 39 -22.97 6.67 16.04
CA GLY A 39 -21.68 6.61 16.73
C GLY A 39 -21.73 6.58 18.26
N TRP A 40 -22.88 6.83 18.89
CA TRP A 40 -23.03 6.57 20.32
C TRP A 40 -23.18 5.06 20.56
N LYS A 41 -22.53 4.56 21.61
CA LYS A 41 -22.54 3.14 21.97
C LYS A 41 -23.19 2.97 23.33
N PHE A 42 -24.09 1.99 23.39
CA PHE A 42 -24.82 1.63 24.59
C PHE A 42 -24.81 0.11 24.76
N GLU A 43 -24.93 -0.34 26.00
CA GLU A 43 -25.07 -1.76 26.32
C GLU A 43 -26.12 -1.95 27.43
N PRO A 44 -27.13 -2.80 27.23
CA PRO A 44 -27.47 -3.44 25.95
C PRO A 44 -27.93 -2.40 24.90
N PHE A 45 -28.16 -2.81 23.65
CA PHE A 45 -28.80 -1.98 22.62
C PHE A 45 -30.28 -2.38 22.42
N GLU A 46 -30.63 -3.59 22.86
CA GLU A 46 -31.97 -4.12 22.86
C GLU A 46 -32.20 -5.06 24.04
N VAL A 47 -33.44 -5.13 24.49
CA VAL A 47 -33.89 -6.00 25.59
C VAL A 47 -35.14 -6.73 25.14
N ASN A 48 -35.11 -8.06 25.27
CA ASN A 48 -36.28 -8.89 25.06
C ASN A 48 -37.16 -8.84 26.30
N LEU A 49 -38.43 -8.51 26.13
CA LEU A 49 -39.42 -8.36 27.19
C LEU A 49 -40.51 -9.41 26.99
N ASN A 50 -40.79 -10.18 28.04
CA ASN A 50 -41.96 -11.06 28.10
C ASN A 50 -42.90 -10.52 29.17
N VAL A 51 -43.93 -9.78 28.74
CA VAL A 51 -44.85 -9.06 29.62
C VAL A 51 -46.01 -9.98 29.98
N ASP A 52 -45.99 -10.52 31.20
CA ASP A 52 -46.99 -11.46 31.72
C ASP A 52 -48.03 -10.78 32.64
N GLY A 53 -47.76 -9.53 33.05
CA GLY A 53 -48.62 -8.75 33.93
C GLY A 53 -48.48 -9.09 35.41
N SER A 54 -47.44 -9.84 35.82
CA SER A 54 -47.24 -10.21 37.22
C SER A 54 -45.78 -10.37 37.64
N THR A 55 -44.97 -11.11 36.88
CA THR A 55 -43.59 -11.42 37.26
C THR A 55 -42.54 -10.72 36.41
N ASP A 56 -42.96 -10.11 35.30
CA ASP A 56 -42.09 -9.36 34.40
C ASP A 56 -41.51 -8.08 35.04
N LEU A 57 -40.45 -7.53 34.41
CA LEU A 57 -39.73 -6.35 34.92
C LEU A 57 -40.65 -5.13 35.02
N CYS A 58 -41.54 -4.93 34.05
CA CYS A 58 -42.45 -3.79 34.01
C CYS A 58 -43.51 -3.91 35.12
N SER A 59 -44.10 -5.09 35.30
CA SER A 59 -45.11 -5.37 36.33
C SER A 59 -44.55 -5.28 37.76
N LYS A 60 -43.24 -5.50 37.93
CA LYS A 60 -42.52 -5.30 39.20
C LYS A 60 -42.05 -3.85 39.43
N GLY A 61 -42.27 -2.94 38.48
CA GLY A 61 -41.79 -1.57 38.55
C GLY A 61 -40.26 -1.46 38.53
N LEU A 62 -39.57 -2.39 37.87
CA LEU A 62 -38.12 -2.37 37.73
C LEU A 62 -37.70 -1.64 36.45
N ASP A 63 -36.65 -0.84 36.55
CA ASP A 63 -36.12 -0.10 35.40
C ASP A 63 -35.40 -1.00 34.40
N ILE A 64 -35.60 -0.71 33.12
CA ILE A 64 -34.85 -1.30 32.01
C ILE A 64 -33.84 -0.28 31.53
N ASN A 65 -32.57 -0.46 31.92
CA ASN A 65 -31.52 0.52 31.71
C ASN A 65 -30.67 0.21 30.47
N PHE A 66 -30.31 1.26 29.73
CA PHE A 66 -29.37 1.23 28.63
C PHE A 66 -28.15 2.07 29.02
N ALA A 67 -27.00 1.44 29.24
CA ALA A 67 -25.83 2.14 29.75
C ALA A 67 -25.00 2.72 28.59
N PHE A 68 -24.80 4.04 28.57
CA PHE A 68 -23.88 4.68 27.64
C PHE A 68 -22.45 4.19 27.89
N LYS A 69 -21.76 3.76 26.82
CA LYS A 69 -20.40 3.22 26.87
C LYS A 69 -19.36 4.16 26.26
N GLY A 70 -19.77 5.07 25.38
CA GLY A 70 -18.87 6.00 24.72
C GLY A 70 -19.32 6.41 23.32
N PHE A 71 -18.55 7.31 22.73
CA PHE A 71 -18.69 7.79 21.36
C PHE A 71 -17.85 6.96 20.39
N SER A 72 -17.91 7.32 19.11
CA SER A 72 -17.06 6.75 18.08
C SER A 72 -16.07 7.79 17.53
N VAL A 73 -14.90 7.33 17.11
CA VAL A 73 -13.93 8.12 16.35
C VAL A 73 -13.80 7.51 14.97
N PHE A 74 -14.04 8.33 13.94
CA PHE A 74 -13.97 7.94 12.54
C PHE A 74 -12.77 8.59 11.88
N GLY A 75 -12.08 7.86 11.01
CA GLY A 75 -10.99 8.40 10.23
C GLY A 75 -10.68 7.58 9.00
N LYS A 76 -9.82 8.13 8.16
CA LYS A 76 -9.34 7.49 6.94
C LYS A 76 -7.84 7.68 6.82
N VAL A 77 -7.13 6.59 6.54
CA VAL A 77 -5.75 6.67 6.03
C VAL A 77 -5.83 6.82 4.52
N VAL A 78 -5.18 7.84 3.97
CA VAL A 78 -5.13 8.07 2.52
C VAL A 78 -3.74 7.77 1.97
N SER A 79 -3.65 7.53 0.67
CA SER A 79 -2.35 7.49 -0.02
C SER A 79 -1.96 8.89 -0.49
N ALA A 80 -0.66 9.17 -0.58
CA ALA A 80 -0.17 10.44 -1.11
C ALA A 80 -0.77 10.76 -2.49
N GLY A 81 -1.32 11.97 -2.64
CA GLY A 81 -1.96 12.41 -3.89
C GLY A 81 -3.36 11.82 -4.16
N SER A 82 -3.95 11.11 -3.19
CA SER A 82 -5.25 10.44 -3.31
C SER A 82 -6.18 10.83 -2.15
N THR A 83 -7.50 10.67 -2.37
CA THR A 83 -8.54 10.81 -1.33
C THR A 83 -8.94 9.47 -0.70
N VAL A 84 -8.43 8.36 -1.25
CA VAL A 84 -8.64 6.99 -0.77
C VAL A 84 -7.30 6.37 -0.38
N GLY A 85 -7.34 5.36 0.47
CA GLY A 85 -6.14 4.67 0.91
C GLY A 85 -6.26 3.16 1.07
N PRO A 86 -5.22 2.52 1.62
CA PRO A 86 -5.08 1.08 1.63
C PRO A 86 -5.84 0.41 2.79
N LYS A 87 -6.31 -0.81 2.54
CA LYS A 87 -6.74 -1.75 3.59
C LYS A 87 -5.53 -2.30 4.34
N GLY A 88 -5.70 -2.60 5.63
CA GLY A 88 -4.71 -3.33 6.43
C GLY A 88 -3.65 -2.46 7.11
N VAL A 89 -3.80 -1.13 7.12
CA VAL A 89 -2.98 -0.27 7.98
C VAL A 89 -3.43 -0.43 9.42
N LYS A 90 -2.48 -0.68 10.33
CA LYS A 90 -2.75 -0.78 11.76
C LYS A 90 -2.87 0.61 12.35
N ILE A 91 -4.01 0.88 12.99
CA ILE A 91 -4.29 2.14 13.68
C ILE A 91 -4.40 1.84 15.16
N ALA A 92 -3.57 2.51 15.95
CA ALA A 92 -3.54 2.39 17.40
C ALA A 92 -4.02 3.69 18.03
N LEU A 93 -4.95 3.58 18.98
CA LEU A 93 -5.45 4.71 19.78
C LEU A 93 -4.75 4.70 21.14
N HIS A 94 -4.10 5.79 21.49
CA HIS A 94 -3.37 5.99 22.73
C HIS A 94 -4.03 7.06 23.58
N SER A 95 -4.06 6.84 24.88
CA SER A 95 -4.45 7.82 25.89
C SER A 95 -3.18 8.35 26.57
N ASP A 96 -3.18 9.62 26.97
CA ASP A 96 -2.06 10.23 27.71
C ASP A 96 -1.75 9.51 29.05
N THR A 97 -2.68 8.69 29.53
CA THR A 97 -2.59 7.97 30.80
C THR A 97 -1.93 6.59 30.70
N THR A 98 -1.76 6.03 29.50
CA THR A 98 -1.29 4.64 29.31
C THR A 98 -0.26 4.53 28.19
N SER A 99 0.85 3.83 28.45
CA SER A 99 1.87 3.58 27.42
C SER A 99 1.43 2.59 26.34
N LYS A 100 0.47 1.71 26.66
CA LYS A 100 -0.12 0.75 25.71
C LYS A 100 -1.32 1.39 24.99
N PRO A 101 -1.58 0.99 23.74
CA PRO A 101 -2.78 1.43 23.04
C PRO A 101 -4.03 0.89 23.74
N ILE A 102 -5.05 1.74 23.85
CA ILE A 102 -6.35 1.39 24.43
C ILE A 102 -7.21 0.59 23.45
N GLN A 103 -7.06 0.84 22.14
CA GLN A 103 -7.68 0.07 21.07
C GLN A 103 -6.75 0.03 19.85
N GLU A 104 -6.85 -1.06 19.09
CA GLU A 104 -6.17 -1.21 17.81
C GLU A 104 -7.14 -1.76 16.78
N VAL A 105 -7.12 -1.19 15.57
CA VAL A 105 -7.96 -1.60 14.45
C VAL A 105 -7.14 -1.64 13.16
N LEU A 106 -7.68 -2.31 12.14
CA LEU A 106 -7.13 -2.29 10.79
C LEU A 106 -8.04 -1.46 9.89
N THR A 107 -7.44 -0.70 8.98
CA THR A 107 -8.21 0.00 7.95
C THR A 107 -8.93 -0.99 7.04
N SER A 108 -10.15 -0.64 6.64
CA SER A 108 -10.98 -1.36 5.69
C SER A 108 -10.62 -1.00 4.23
N MET A 109 -11.41 -1.48 3.26
CA MET A 109 -11.27 -1.05 1.87
C MET A 109 -11.46 0.48 1.80
N ASP A 110 -10.67 1.17 0.99
CA ASP A 110 -10.59 2.64 0.92
C ASP A 110 -9.97 3.37 2.13
N GLY A 111 -9.42 2.62 3.09
CA GLY A 111 -8.61 3.17 4.17
C GLY A 111 -9.38 3.64 5.41
N ASP A 112 -10.69 3.39 5.48
CA ASP A 112 -11.52 3.81 6.62
C ASP A 112 -11.26 2.97 7.88
N PHE A 113 -11.31 3.61 9.04
CA PHE A 113 -11.26 2.95 10.35
C PHE A 113 -12.23 3.59 11.34
N THR A 114 -12.58 2.86 12.39
CA THR A 114 -13.47 3.34 13.46
C THR A 114 -13.04 2.78 14.80
N PHE A 115 -12.94 3.65 15.81
CA PHE A 115 -12.82 3.26 17.21
C PHE A 115 -14.14 3.46 17.93
N ALA A 116 -14.60 2.44 18.66
CA ALA A 116 -15.79 2.53 19.48
C ALA A 116 -15.83 1.34 20.48
N PRO A 117 -16.36 1.52 21.70
CA PRO A 117 -16.75 2.78 22.32
C PRO A 117 -15.54 3.54 22.92
N ILE A 118 -15.52 4.88 22.82
CA ILE A 118 -14.48 5.74 23.39
C ILE A 118 -15.10 6.80 24.31
N LEU A 119 -14.58 6.94 25.52
CA LEU A 119 -15.03 7.97 26.47
C LEU A 119 -14.50 9.35 26.11
N GLN A 120 -15.02 10.39 26.76
CA GLN A 120 -14.49 11.74 26.63
C GLN A 120 -13.03 11.81 27.08
N GLY A 121 -12.21 12.57 26.35
CA GLY A 121 -10.77 12.63 26.61
C GLY A 121 -9.95 13.08 25.41
N LYS A 122 -8.66 13.28 25.64
CA LYS A 122 -7.67 13.53 24.60
C LYS A 122 -6.96 12.23 24.25
N TYR A 123 -6.78 12.00 22.97
CA TYR A 123 -6.16 10.80 22.45
C TYR A 123 -5.21 11.11 21.31
N GLU A 124 -4.19 10.27 21.18
CA GLU A 124 -3.30 10.23 20.04
C GLU A 124 -3.60 8.99 19.20
N ILE A 125 -3.62 9.14 17.88
CA ILE A 125 -3.86 8.07 16.93
C ILE A 125 -2.61 7.89 16.10
N VAL A 126 -2.08 6.67 16.10
CA VAL A 126 -0.84 6.31 15.40
C VAL A 126 -1.12 5.24 14.36
N ALA A 127 -0.80 5.53 13.11
CA ALA A 127 -0.84 4.60 11.99
C ALA A 127 0.52 3.91 11.81
N SER A 128 0.49 2.62 11.51
CA SER A 128 1.68 1.81 11.31
C SER A 128 1.44 0.69 10.29
N HIS A 129 2.51 0.29 9.61
CA HIS A 129 2.55 -0.85 8.71
C HIS A 129 3.96 -1.44 8.71
N SER A 130 4.10 -2.74 8.46
CA SER A 130 5.40 -3.43 8.47
C SER A 130 6.34 -2.97 7.34
N PHE A 131 5.77 -2.54 6.21
CA PHE A 131 6.53 -2.22 5.00
C PHE A 131 6.35 -0.76 4.56
N TRP A 132 5.14 -0.22 4.67
CA TRP A 132 4.82 1.08 4.07
C TRP A 132 5.27 2.22 4.96
N LYS A 133 5.75 3.27 4.32
CA LYS A 133 6.14 4.51 4.98
C LYS A 133 4.99 5.50 4.93
N PHE A 134 4.98 6.39 5.91
CA PHE A 134 3.94 7.39 6.09
C PHE A 134 4.59 8.77 6.04
N SER A 135 3.99 9.69 5.29
CA SER A 135 4.38 11.11 5.34
C SER A 135 3.73 11.80 6.54
N LYS A 136 2.59 11.27 7.01
CA LYS A 136 1.95 11.65 8.27
C LYS A 136 1.35 10.41 8.90
N ASN A 137 1.86 9.96 10.04
CA ASN A 137 1.40 8.74 10.72
C ASN A 137 0.71 8.99 12.05
N THR A 138 0.68 10.23 12.53
CA THR A 138 0.13 10.54 13.86
C THR A 138 -0.82 11.73 13.79
N THR A 139 -1.91 11.68 14.54
CA THR A 139 -2.86 12.79 14.73
C THR A 139 -3.46 12.74 16.13
N SER A 140 -3.84 13.90 16.67
CA SER A 140 -4.51 13.99 17.98
C SER A 140 -5.99 14.31 17.82
N VAL A 141 -6.82 13.79 18.73
CA VAL A 141 -8.26 14.04 18.78
C VAL A 141 -8.70 14.36 20.20
N HIS A 142 -9.74 15.19 20.34
CA HIS A 142 -10.33 15.55 21.62
C HIS A 142 -11.83 15.31 21.59
N LEU A 143 -12.28 14.33 22.37
CA LEU A 143 -13.69 13.96 22.48
C LEU A 143 -14.30 14.70 23.66
N VAL A 144 -15.29 15.54 23.40
CA VAL A 144 -15.97 16.35 24.42
C VAL A 144 -17.42 15.91 24.58
N LYS A 145 -18.25 16.10 23.55
CA LYS A 145 -19.68 15.72 23.56
C LYS A 145 -20.08 15.21 22.17
N GLY A 146 -19.72 13.97 21.84
CA GLY A 146 -20.08 13.35 20.58
C GLY A 146 -18.92 12.67 19.87
N ASN A 147 -19.21 12.20 18.67
CA ASN A 147 -18.22 11.57 17.81
C ASN A 147 -17.25 12.57 17.22
N VAL A 148 -16.11 12.06 16.78
CA VAL A 148 -15.09 12.85 16.09
C VAL A 148 -14.84 12.25 14.71
N HIS A 149 -14.78 13.11 13.70
CA HIS A 149 -14.31 12.77 12.37
C HIS A 149 -12.93 13.41 12.16
N ILE A 150 -11.93 12.57 11.95
CA ILE A 150 -10.57 13.01 11.65
C ILE A 150 -10.55 13.56 10.22
N GLY A 151 -9.85 14.68 10.03
CA GLY A 151 -9.70 15.31 8.72
C GLY A 151 -9.02 14.38 7.71
N VAL A 152 -9.46 14.45 6.44
CA VAL A 152 -8.79 13.73 5.35
C VAL A 152 -7.37 14.28 5.19
N GLY A 153 -6.38 13.39 5.07
CA GLY A 153 -4.97 13.78 4.97
C GLY A 153 -4.26 13.94 6.32
N GLU A 154 -4.94 13.68 7.44
CA GLU A 154 -4.28 13.63 8.75
C GLU A 154 -3.44 12.37 8.95
N LEU A 155 -3.70 11.31 8.17
CA LEU A 155 -2.92 10.08 8.13
C LEU A 155 -2.67 9.70 6.67
N VAL A 156 -1.41 9.70 6.24
CA VAL A 156 -1.01 9.60 4.84
C VAL A 156 0.11 8.58 4.65
N VAL A 157 -0.16 7.55 3.85
CA VAL A 157 0.86 6.63 3.33
C VAL A 157 1.64 7.35 2.24
N ALA A 158 2.96 7.46 2.43
CA ALA A 158 3.85 8.16 1.50
C ALA A 158 3.97 7.43 0.16
N GLY A 159 3.93 6.09 0.19
CA GLY A 159 4.03 5.26 -1.00
C GLY A 159 4.03 3.78 -0.68
N TYR A 160 4.13 2.98 -1.74
CA TYR A 160 4.06 1.53 -1.73
C TYR A 160 5.33 0.93 -2.29
N ASP A 161 5.69 -0.22 -1.75
CA ASP A 161 6.85 -0.97 -2.24
C ASP A 161 6.47 -1.69 -3.53
N VAL A 162 7.39 -1.66 -4.49
CA VAL A 162 7.31 -2.39 -5.75
C VAL A 162 8.45 -3.38 -5.76
N SER A 163 8.12 -4.66 -5.92
CA SER A 163 9.11 -5.72 -5.99
C SER A 163 8.79 -6.73 -7.09
N GLY A 164 9.82 -7.36 -7.60
CA GLY A 164 9.69 -8.45 -8.55
C GLY A 164 10.80 -9.47 -8.39
N LEU A 165 10.60 -10.64 -9.01
CA LEU A 165 11.54 -11.74 -9.03
C LEU A 165 12.10 -11.89 -10.45
N VAL A 166 13.42 -11.96 -10.51
CA VAL A 166 14.21 -12.18 -11.72
C VAL A 166 14.78 -13.56 -11.66
N THR A 167 14.55 -14.33 -12.73
CA THR A 167 15.11 -15.67 -12.86
C THR A 167 15.77 -15.86 -14.22
N SER A 168 16.72 -16.79 -14.27
CA SER A 168 17.29 -17.36 -15.48
C SER A 168 17.16 -18.87 -15.35
N GLU A 169 16.51 -19.53 -16.31
CA GLU A 169 16.25 -20.99 -16.24
C GLU A 169 15.60 -21.44 -14.91
N GLU A 170 14.68 -20.62 -14.37
CA GLU A 170 13.99 -20.83 -13.07
C GLU A 170 14.85 -20.61 -11.82
N GLU A 171 16.15 -20.38 -11.97
CA GLU A 171 17.04 -20.02 -10.87
C GLU A 171 17.05 -18.49 -10.63
N PRO A 172 17.13 -18.03 -9.37
CA PRO A 172 17.22 -16.61 -9.06
C PRO A 172 18.44 -15.93 -9.70
N PHE A 173 18.25 -14.74 -10.24
CA PHE A 173 19.31 -14.03 -10.97
C PHE A 173 19.67 -12.68 -10.35
N GLU A 174 20.85 -12.63 -9.73
CA GLU A 174 21.43 -11.44 -9.10
C GLU A 174 22.06 -10.49 -10.14
N GLY A 175 22.13 -9.19 -9.81
CA GLY A 175 22.94 -8.24 -10.58
C GLY A 175 22.20 -7.52 -11.71
N VAL A 176 20.90 -7.78 -11.90
CA VAL A 176 20.10 -7.09 -12.90
C VAL A 176 19.67 -5.73 -12.38
N SER A 177 20.00 -4.68 -13.11
CA SER A 177 19.64 -3.31 -12.77
C SER A 177 18.24 -2.95 -13.30
N PHE A 178 17.38 -2.46 -12.42
CA PHE A 178 16.05 -1.93 -12.70
C PHE A 178 16.09 -0.42 -12.56
N VAL A 179 15.69 0.30 -13.60
CA VAL A 179 15.74 1.76 -13.64
C VAL A 179 14.33 2.34 -13.59
N LEU A 180 14.12 3.27 -12.66
CA LEU A 180 12.85 3.96 -12.48
C LEU A 180 12.83 5.27 -13.27
N PHE A 181 11.73 5.50 -14.00
CA PHE A 181 11.49 6.70 -14.79
C PHE A 181 10.17 7.36 -14.38
N HIS A 182 10.05 8.67 -14.60
CA HIS A 182 8.77 9.36 -14.55
C HIS A 182 8.04 9.20 -15.88
N THR A 183 6.74 8.92 -15.84
CA THR A 183 5.92 8.81 -17.07
C THR A 183 5.47 10.16 -17.63
N ASP A 184 5.55 11.25 -16.87
CA ASP A 184 5.14 12.60 -17.30
C ASP A 184 6.09 13.70 -16.80
N MET A 185 6.44 14.63 -17.70
CA MET A 185 7.34 15.77 -17.46
C MET A 185 6.83 16.78 -16.42
N VAL A 186 5.53 16.74 -16.06
CA VAL A 186 4.92 17.69 -15.10
C VAL A 186 5.39 17.43 -13.66
N HIS A 187 5.75 16.18 -13.33
CA HIS A 187 6.24 15.81 -12.00
C HIS A 187 7.78 15.80 -11.89
N SER A 188 8.50 16.34 -12.88
CA SER A 188 9.97 16.43 -12.84
C SER A 188 10.50 17.33 -11.70
N GLN A 189 9.61 18.01 -10.97
CA GLN A 189 9.93 18.80 -9.78
C GLN A 189 9.79 18.01 -8.46
N LEU A 190 9.28 16.78 -8.47
CA LEU A 190 9.35 15.89 -7.32
C LEU A 190 10.72 15.20 -7.30
N THR A 191 11.77 15.95 -6.95
CA THR A 191 13.07 15.38 -6.59
C THR A 191 12.94 14.72 -5.22
N SER A 192 12.26 13.58 -5.14
CA SER A 192 12.30 12.76 -3.94
C SER A 192 13.51 11.83 -4.02
N ASN A 193 14.43 11.97 -3.07
CA ASN A 193 15.42 10.93 -2.79
C ASN A 193 14.65 9.69 -2.31
N TYR A 194 14.34 8.80 -3.24
CA TYR A 194 13.71 7.52 -2.94
C TYR A 194 14.67 6.71 -2.06
N VAL A 195 14.17 6.27 -0.90
CA VAL A 195 14.97 5.52 0.07
C VAL A 195 15.31 4.15 -0.53
N GLY A 196 16.57 3.74 -0.45
CA GLY A 196 17.03 2.44 -0.97
C GLY A 196 17.18 2.39 -2.49
N CYS A 197 17.29 3.55 -3.15
CA CYS A 197 17.49 3.65 -4.59
C CYS A 197 18.81 4.39 -4.90
N ASP A 198 19.58 3.92 -5.88
CA ASP A 198 20.83 4.55 -6.30
C ASP A 198 20.59 5.56 -7.44
N ASN A 199 21.13 6.77 -7.27
CA ASN A 199 21.03 7.87 -8.24
C ASN A 199 22.27 8.00 -9.14
N LYS A 200 23.28 7.14 -8.95
CA LYS A 200 24.47 7.12 -9.80
C LYS A 200 24.12 6.67 -11.22
N SER A 201 24.87 7.19 -12.18
CA SER A 201 24.77 6.75 -13.57
C SER A 201 25.20 5.30 -13.70
N LEU A 202 24.36 4.49 -14.35
CA LEU A 202 24.70 3.11 -14.72
C LEU A 202 25.68 3.12 -15.90
N ASN A 203 26.84 2.50 -15.72
CA ASN A 203 27.85 2.39 -16.77
C ASN A 203 27.29 1.60 -17.97
N GLY A 204 27.39 2.19 -19.16
CA GLY A 204 26.91 1.56 -20.41
C GLY A 204 25.41 1.75 -20.68
N PHE A 205 24.63 2.29 -19.74
CA PHE A 205 23.23 2.62 -19.95
C PHE A 205 23.08 4.04 -20.50
N LYS A 206 22.61 4.16 -21.75
CA LYS A 206 22.31 5.45 -22.40
C LYS A 206 20.82 5.52 -22.69
N THR A 207 20.16 6.56 -22.18
CA THR A 207 18.73 6.81 -22.39
C THR A 207 18.51 8.29 -22.69
N ASN A 208 17.48 8.59 -23.48
CA ASN A 208 17.05 9.96 -23.76
C ASN A 208 16.20 10.54 -22.63
N GLU A 209 15.67 9.69 -21.74
CA GLU A 209 14.87 10.09 -20.59
C GLU A 209 15.74 10.17 -19.34
N LYS A 210 15.51 11.16 -18.47
CA LYS A 210 16.27 11.27 -17.22
C LYS A 210 15.79 10.21 -16.22
N PRO A 211 16.62 9.22 -15.84
CA PRO A 211 16.24 8.25 -14.83
C PRO A 211 16.12 8.94 -13.47
N ILE A 212 15.19 8.46 -12.65
CA ILE A 212 15.04 8.88 -11.25
C ILE A 212 16.16 8.25 -10.43
N CYS A 213 16.20 6.92 -10.44
CA CYS A 213 17.11 6.11 -9.66
C CYS A 213 17.02 4.65 -10.16
N HIS A 214 17.90 3.78 -9.64
CA HIS A 214 17.89 2.36 -9.97
C HIS A 214 18.13 1.48 -8.74
N VAL A 215 17.75 0.21 -8.86
CA VAL A 215 18.02 -0.84 -7.88
C VAL A 215 18.53 -2.09 -8.59
N THR A 216 19.22 -2.96 -7.87
CA THR A 216 19.76 -4.20 -8.43
C THR A 216 19.09 -5.40 -7.77
N SER A 217 18.83 -6.47 -8.52
CA SER A 217 18.35 -7.73 -7.95
C SER A 217 19.39 -8.33 -7.00
N ASP A 218 18.93 -8.81 -5.84
CA ASP A 218 19.75 -9.48 -4.83
C ASP A 218 20.09 -10.94 -5.20
N GLU A 219 20.84 -11.64 -4.35
CA GLU A 219 21.18 -13.07 -4.47
C GLU A 219 19.95 -13.99 -4.63
N LYS A 220 18.76 -13.52 -4.22
CA LYS A 220 17.48 -14.24 -4.38
C LYS A 220 16.73 -13.79 -5.63
N GLY A 221 17.38 -13.04 -6.52
CA GLY A 221 16.79 -12.49 -7.74
C GLY A 221 15.74 -11.42 -7.47
N ILE A 222 15.64 -10.88 -6.25
CA ILE A 222 14.58 -9.93 -5.91
C ILE A 222 15.10 -8.50 -6.04
N PHE A 223 14.37 -7.67 -6.78
CA PHE A 223 14.58 -6.23 -6.78
C PHE A 223 13.43 -5.53 -6.02
N ARG A 224 13.71 -4.41 -5.35
CA ARG A 224 12.70 -3.65 -4.59
C ARG A 224 12.90 -2.15 -4.71
N PHE A 225 11.87 -1.43 -5.13
CA PHE A 225 11.74 0.02 -4.94
C PHE A 225 10.84 0.28 -3.74
N LEU A 226 11.31 1.11 -2.80
CA LEU A 226 10.57 1.38 -1.56
C LEU A 226 9.76 2.66 -1.64
N SER A 227 8.56 2.62 -1.06
CA SER A 227 7.73 3.81 -0.83
C SER A 227 7.49 4.67 -2.08
N LEU A 228 7.20 4.05 -3.23
CA LEU A 228 6.84 4.77 -4.43
C LEU A 228 5.44 5.39 -4.29
N PRO A 229 5.26 6.70 -4.49
CA PRO A 229 3.95 7.33 -4.39
C PRO A 229 3.02 6.75 -5.46
N PRO A 230 1.75 6.50 -5.15
CA PRO A 230 0.80 6.07 -6.16
C PRO A 230 0.57 7.20 -7.16
N VAL A 231 0.99 7.02 -8.40
CA VAL A 231 0.66 7.95 -9.49
C VAL A 231 -0.74 7.61 -9.99
N VAL A 232 -1.74 8.38 -9.56
CA VAL A 232 -3.13 8.22 -10.03
C VAL A 232 -3.26 8.85 -11.42
N LEU A 233 -3.11 8.03 -12.47
CA LEU A 233 -3.48 8.42 -13.84
C LEU A 233 -4.44 7.37 -14.42
N SER A 234 -5.73 7.58 -14.15
CA SER A 234 -6.86 6.72 -14.56
C SER A 234 -6.94 6.43 -16.07
N ASN A 235 -6.30 7.25 -16.90
CA ASN A 235 -6.33 7.13 -18.36
C ASN A 235 -5.15 6.35 -18.96
N PHE A 236 -4.02 6.21 -18.24
CA PHE A 236 -2.84 5.49 -18.77
C PHE A 236 -2.83 4.00 -18.44
N CYS A 237 -3.45 3.58 -17.32
CA CYS A 237 -3.52 2.16 -16.95
C CYS A 237 -4.44 1.31 -17.85
N LYS A 238 -5.22 1.93 -18.74
CA LYS A 238 -6.09 1.23 -19.70
C LYS A 238 -5.40 0.89 -21.03
N LYS A 239 -4.22 1.43 -21.33
CA LYS A 239 -3.50 1.12 -22.59
C LYS A 239 -2.67 -0.16 -22.41
N LYS A 240 -3.13 -1.23 -23.06
CA LYS A 240 -2.36 -2.46 -23.27
C LYS A 240 -1.02 -2.15 -23.96
N MET A 241 -0.03 -2.95 -23.60
CA MET A 241 1.35 -2.96 -24.08
C MET A 241 1.45 -2.68 -25.58
N ALA A 242 2.11 -1.59 -25.95
CA ALA A 242 2.74 -1.46 -27.25
C ALA A 242 4.24 -1.65 -27.02
N HIS A 243 4.79 -2.71 -27.61
CA HIS A 243 6.20 -3.03 -27.62
C HIS A 243 7.04 -1.76 -27.84
N LEU A 244 7.82 -1.34 -26.85
CA LEU A 244 8.99 -0.52 -27.14
C LEU A 244 9.94 -1.43 -27.92
N LYS A 245 10.13 -1.10 -29.20
CA LYS A 245 11.19 -1.67 -30.01
C LYS A 245 12.53 -1.27 -29.40
N GLU A 246 13.48 -2.21 -29.45
CA GLU A 246 14.90 -2.11 -29.05
C GLU A 246 15.21 -2.37 -27.57
N HIS A 247 15.59 -3.63 -27.28
CA HIS A 247 16.41 -4.16 -26.17
C HIS A 247 16.12 -3.74 -24.72
N HIS A 248 15.10 -2.92 -24.46
CA HIS A 248 14.75 -2.41 -23.13
C HIS A 248 13.33 -2.82 -22.77
N MET A 249 13.19 -3.76 -21.83
CA MET A 249 11.87 -4.12 -21.31
C MET A 249 11.41 -3.05 -20.31
N GLY A 250 10.52 -2.15 -20.76
CA GLY A 250 9.87 -1.18 -19.88
C GLY A 250 8.67 -1.79 -19.15
N ILE A 251 8.66 -1.72 -17.82
CA ILE A 251 7.51 -2.11 -16.98
C ILE A 251 6.88 -0.85 -16.40
N ARG A 252 5.57 -0.65 -16.63
CA ARG A 252 4.79 0.42 -16.00
C ARG A 252 4.00 -0.13 -14.83
N PHE A 253 4.17 0.45 -13.65
CA PHE A 253 3.44 0.09 -12.45
C PHE A 253 2.18 0.95 -12.31
N CYS A 254 1.04 0.29 -12.19
CA CYS A 254 -0.26 0.94 -12.03
C CYS A 254 -0.88 0.49 -10.71
N PHE A 255 -0.94 1.39 -9.73
CA PHE A 255 -1.65 1.14 -8.48
C PHE A 255 -3.15 1.35 -8.70
N GLN A 256 -3.89 0.24 -8.83
CA GLN A 256 -5.35 0.27 -8.85
C GLN A 256 -5.89 0.42 -7.43
N GLN A 257 -7.03 1.09 -7.30
CA GLN A 257 -7.71 1.30 -6.03
C GLN A 257 -7.89 -0.05 -5.28
N GLY A 258 -7.40 -0.11 -4.03
CA GLY A 258 -7.47 -1.31 -3.19
C GLY A 258 -6.36 -2.35 -3.37
N LYS A 259 -5.44 -2.20 -4.34
CA LYS A 259 -4.22 -3.04 -4.44
C LYS A 259 -3.02 -2.27 -3.89
N THR A 260 -2.51 -2.74 -2.76
CA THR A 260 -1.62 -1.99 -1.85
C THR A 260 -0.17 -2.43 -1.94
N SER A 261 0.11 -3.42 -2.77
CA SER A 261 1.42 -3.77 -3.31
C SER A 261 1.20 -4.33 -4.72
N LEU A 262 2.08 -3.98 -5.66
CA LEU A 262 2.12 -4.64 -6.96
C LEU A 262 3.34 -5.53 -6.97
N GLU A 263 3.13 -6.82 -6.67
CA GLU A 263 4.06 -7.82 -7.17
C GLU A 263 3.89 -7.85 -8.68
N THR A 264 5.00 -7.80 -9.42
CA THR A 264 4.96 -8.09 -10.85
C THR A 264 4.32 -9.47 -11.01
N THR A 265 3.12 -9.55 -11.59
CA THR A 265 2.36 -10.81 -11.76
C THR A 265 2.97 -11.75 -12.82
N GLY A 266 4.28 -11.65 -13.05
CA GLY A 266 5.07 -12.49 -13.93
C GLY A 266 6.52 -12.45 -13.47
N THR A 267 7.14 -13.62 -13.41
CA THR A 267 8.60 -13.75 -13.29
C THR A 267 9.24 -13.16 -14.53
N LEU A 268 10.18 -12.24 -14.35
CA LEU A 268 10.96 -11.72 -15.46
C LEU A 268 12.06 -12.75 -15.76
N ASN A 269 11.80 -13.58 -16.76
CA ASN A 269 12.78 -14.58 -17.21
C ASN A 269 13.79 -13.90 -18.15
N VAL A 270 15.01 -13.70 -17.65
CA VAL A 270 16.12 -13.19 -18.44
C VAL A 270 16.61 -14.35 -19.31
N LYS A 271 16.22 -14.33 -20.60
CA LYS A 271 16.64 -15.36 -21.58
C LYS A 271 18.10 -15.26 -22.00
N GLY A 272 18.84 -14.29 -21.46
CA GLY A 272 20.24 -14.04 -21.75
C GLY A 272 20.60 -12.56 -21.55
N PHE A 273 21.87 -12.27 -21.38
CA PHE A 273 22.43 -10.91 -21.28
C PHE A 273 23.32 -10.61 -22.47
N SER A 274 23.63 -9.34 -22.67
CA SER A 274 24.59 -8.91 -23.67
C SER A 274 25.87 -8.43 -23.01
N VAL A 275 27.04 -8.93 -23.45
CA VAL A 275 28.35 -8.48 -22.99
C VAL A 275 28.93 -7.53 -24.03
N ARG A 276 29.22 -6.30 -23.61
CA ARG A 276 29.88 -5.31 -24.45
C ARG A 276 31.32 -5.12 -23.96
N GLY A 277 32.26 -5.12 -24.89
CA GLY A 277 33.66 -4.81 -24.61
C GLY A 277 34.28 -3.95 -25.70
N ARG A 278 35.53 -3.52 -25.48
CA ARG A 278 36.33 -2.78 -26.44
C ARG A 278 37.73 -3.37 -26.53
N VAL A 279 38.17 -3.63 -27.75
CA VAL A 279 39.55 -4.01 -28.07
C VAL A 279 40.26 -2.79 -28.62
N ALA A 280 41.41 -2.46 -28.03
CA ALA A 280 42.23 -1.33 -28.43
C ALA A 280 43.69 -1.76 -28.59
N MET A 281 44.43 -1.05 -29.45
CA MET A 281 45.84 -1.34 -29.72
C MET A 281 46.75 -1.19 -28.48
N HIS A 282 46.36 -0.30 -27.56
CA HIS A 282 47.00 -0.10 -26.25
C HIS A 282 45.96 0.50 -25.27
N PRO A 283 46.24 0.62 -23.96
CA PRO A 283 45.25 0.93 -22.91
C PRO A 283 44.40 2.20 -23.08
N ASP A 284 44.76 3.12 -23.98
CA ASP A 284 43.98 4.32 -24.34
C ASP A 284 44.01 4.59 -25.86
N GLY A 285 44.29 3.56 -26.65
CA GLY A 285 44.56 3.67 -28.07
C GLY A 285 43.33 3.66 -28.97
N PRO A 286 43.54 3.82 -30.29
CA PRO A 286 42.49 3.61 -31.28
C PRO A 286 41.93 2.19 -31.16
N GLY A 287 40.64 2.07 -31.52
CA GLY A 287 39.96 0.79 -31.52
C GLY A 287 40.53 -0.12 -32.58
N LEU A 288 40.64 -1.40 -32.28
CA LEU A 288 41.08 -2.40 -33.26
C LEU A 288 39.85 -2.94 -33.97
N GLU A 289 39.65 -2.55 -35.23
CA GLU A 289 38.56 -3.04 -36.08
C GLU A 289 38.84 -4.47 -36.58
N GLY A 290 37.79 -5.29 -36.71
CA GLY A 290 37.89 -6.60 -37.34
C GLY A 290 38.54 -7.69 -36.49
N ALA A 291 38.86 -7.43 -35.22
CA ALA A 291 39.34 -8.46 -34.31
C ALA A 291 38.23 -9.49 -34.04
N SER A 292 38.56 -10.77 -34.19
CA SER A 292 37.69 -11.91 -33.94
C SER A 292 37.53 -12.13 -32.44
N ILE A 293 36.28 -12.15 -31.98
CA ILE A 293 35.91 -12.43 -30.60
C ILE A 293 35.42 -13.87 -30.50
N LEU A 294 36.20 -14.71 -29.82
CA LEU A 294 35.86 -16.12 -29.58
C LEU A 294 35.44 -16.31 -28.13
N LEU A 295 34.36 -17.05 -27.94
CA LEU A 295 33.86 -17.48 -26.64
C LEU A 295 34.00 -19.00 -26.55
N ASP A 296 34.80 -19.49 -25.61
CA ASP A 296 35.18 -20.90 -25.46
C ASP A 296 35.71 -21.53 -26.76
N GLY A 297 36.48 -20.74 -27.53
CA GLY A 297 37.07 -21.14 -28.80
C GLY A 297 36.12 -21.06 -30.01
N TYR A 298 34.85 -20.70 -29.82
CA TYR A 298 33.90 -20.47 -30.93
C TYR A 298 33.81 -19.00 -31.27
N LEU A 299 34.02 -18.65 -32.55
CA LEU A 299 33.83 -17.29 -33.05
C LEU A 299 32.37 -16.83 -32.81
N LYS A 300 32.21 -15.68 -32.14
CA LYS A 300 30.89 -15.10 -31.83
C LYS A 300 30.65 -13.75 -32.49
N SER A 301 31.66 -12.90 -32.59
CA SER A 301 31.53 -11.56 -33.17
C SER A 301 32.87 -11.05 -33.69
N TYR A 302 32.83 -9.92 -34.39
CA TYR A 302 33.99 -9.09 -34.71
C TYR A 302 33.87 -7.73 -34.03
N THR A 303 34.99 -7.04 -33.84
CA THR A 303 35.01 -5.65 -33.39
C THR A 303 34.66 -4.67 -34.51
N GLN A 304 33.96 -3.60 -34.16
CA GLN A 304 33.60 -2.49 -35.06
C GLN A 304 34.77 -1.53 -35.24
N ALA A 305 34.61 -0.49 -36.08
CA ALA A 305 35.61 0.54 -36.36
C ALA A 305 36.19 1.24 -35.12
N ASP A 306 35.39 1.37 -34.04
CA ASP A 306 35.82 1.97 -32.77
C ASP A 306 36.41 0.94 -31.78
N GLY A 307 36.58 -0.31 -32.22
CA GLY A 307 37.07 -1.45 -31.46
C GLY A 307 36.02 -2.10 -30.57
N VAL A 308 34.78 -1.65 -30.59
CA VAL A 308 33.71 -2.17 -29.73
C VAL A 308 33.16 -3.48 -30.29
N PHE A 309 32.86 -4.43 -29.41
CA PHE A 309 32.11 -5.64 -29.75
C PHE A 309 30.93 -5.83 -28.80
N LEU A 310 29.93 -6.58 -29.26
CA LEU A 310 28.74 -6.96 -28.51
C LEU A 310 28.49 -8.46 -28.69
N LEU A 311 28.40 -9.18 -27.57
CA LEU A 311 27.97 -10.57 -27.53
C LEU A 311 26.53 -10.60 -27.04
N GLU A 312 25.59 -10.96 -27.89
CA GLU A 312 24.16 -11.02 -27.53
C GLU A 312 23.75 -12.41 -27.05
N ASN A 313 22.67 -12.48 -26.27
CA ASN A 313 22.04 -13.73 -25.79
C ASN A 313 22.98 -14.68 -25.03
N MET A 314 23.93 -14.12 -24.28
CA MET A 314 24.79 -14.91 -23.40
C MET A 314 24.00 -15.46 -22.22
N GLN A 315 24.19 -16.74 -21.91
CA GLN A 315 23.63 -17.36 -20.71
C GLN A 315 24.55 -17.15 -19.51
N PRO A 316 24.04 -17.23 -18.27
CA PRO A 316 24.88 -17.24 -17.09
C PRO A 316 25.89 -18.39 -17.12
N GLY A 317 27.15 -18.10 -16.80
CA GLY A 317 28.21 -19.10 -16.82
C GLY A 317 29.60 -18.48 -16.81
N THR A 318 30.61 -19.32 -16.58
CA THR A 318 32.02 -18.95 -16.74
C THR A 318 32.43 -19.24 -18.18
N PHE A 319 32.83 -18.20 -18.90
CA PHE A 319 33.29 -18.32 -20.28
C PHE A 319 34.73 -17.84 -20.41
N THR A 320 35.50 -18.46 -21.30
CA THR A 320 36.82 -17.98 -21.71
C THR A 320 36.69 -17.12 -22.95
N LEU A 321 36.97 -15.83 -22.81
CA LEU A 321 36.99 -14.88 -23.91
C LEU A 321 38.39 -14.83 -24.54
N GLN A 322 38.48 -15.08 -25.85
CA GLN A 322 39.71 -14.97 -26.62
C GLN A 322 39.53 -13.95 -27.74
N ILE A 323 40.57 -13.15 -27.97
CA ILE A 323 40.60 -12.14 -29.03
C ILE A 323 41.71 -12.54 -30.00
N GLN A 324 41.37 -12.65 -31.28
CA GLN A 324 42.33 -12.90 -32.35
C GLN A 324 42.25 -11.76 -33.36
N ALA A 325 43.38 -11.13 -33.62
CA ALA A 325 43.51 -10.13 -34.68
C ALA A 325 44.60 -10.61 -35.65
N SER A 326 44.36 -10.45 -36.94
CA SER A 326 45.39 -10.63 -37.96
C SER A 326 46.37 -9.47 -37.85
N GLU A 327 47.67 -9.76 -37.92
CA GLU A 327 48.72 -8.73 -38.10
C GLU A 327 48.51 -7.92 -39.38
#